data_AF-A0A1V1NUW6-F1
#
_entry.id   AF-A0A1V1NUW6-F1
#
_cell.length_a   1.000
_cell.length_b   1.000
_cell.length_c   1.000
_cell.angle_alpha   90.00
_cell.angle_beta   90.00
_cell.angle_gamma   90.00
#
_symmetry.space_group_name_H-M   'P 1'
#
loop_
_entity.id
_entity.type
_entity.pdbx_description
1 polymer ?
#
loop_
_entity_poly.entity_id
_entity_poly.type
_entity_poly.pdbx_seq_one_letter_code
_entity_poly.pdbx_strand_id
1 'polypeptide(L)'
;MFKIKTLNQISDIGLNLLAASNYKIATELADPDAILLRSFKMHDMALNSALKVVGRAGAGVNNIPIAKCSAQGIVVMNTPGANANAVKELVLAALFLAARKILAE
;
A
#
# COMPACT_ATOMS: atom_id res chain seq x y z
N MET A 1 3.83 -17.28 -14.81
CA MET A 1 4.15 -16.76 -13.47
C MET A 1 4.00 -15.26 -13.48
N PHE A 2 3.19 -14.68 -12.60
CA PHE A 2 2.95 -13.23 -12.54
C PHE A 2 4.06 -12.53 -11.77
N LYS A 3 4.50 -11.37 -12.26
CA LYS A 3 5.57 -10.56 -11.65
C LYS A 3 4.98 -9.49 -10.74
N ILE A 4 5.30 -9.52 -9.46
CA ILE A 4 4.84 -8.57 -8.46
C ILE A 4 6.01 -7.71 -7.99
N LYS A 5 5.98 -6.41 -8.31
CA LYS A 5 6.96 -5.45 -7.80
C LYS A 5 6.52 -4.92 -6.45
N THR A 6 7.38 -5.00 -5.44
CA THR A 6 7.13 -4.36 -4.14
C THR A 6 7.78 -2.98 -4.09
N LEU A 7 7.03 -1.98 -3.62
CA LEU A 7 7.51 -0.64 -3.34
C LEU A 7 7.34 -0.41 -1.84
N ASN A 8 8.45 -0.24 -1.10
CA ASN A 8 8.56 -0.34 0.37
C ASN A 8 8.65 -1.77 0.92
N GLN A 9 8.95 -1.87 2.21
CA GLN A 9 8.90 -3.11 2.97
C GLN A 9 7.45 -3.57 3.16
N ILE A 10 7.13 -4.72 2.56
CA ILE A 10 5.88 -5.45 2.74
C ILE A 10 6.18 -6.65 3.64
N SER A 11 5.26 -6.99 4.54
CA SER A 11 5.46 -8.09 5.49
C SER A 11 5.53 -9.44 4.77
N ASP A 12 6.51 -10.26 5.14
CA ASP A 12 6.67 -11.62 4.63
C ASP A 12 5.45 -12.49 4.90
N ILE A 13 4.75 -12.27 6.03
CA ILE A 13 3.50 -12.98 6.34
C ILE A 13 2.47 -12.80 5.21
N GLY A 14 2.34 -11.57 4.70
CA GLY A 14 1.43 -11.28 3.59
C GLY A 14 1.96 -11.78 2.25
N LEU A 15 3.27 -11.65 2.00
CA LEU A 15 3.87 -12.13 0.76
C LEU A 15 3.81 -13.66 0.62
N ASN A 16 3.92 -14.39 1.74
CA ASN A 16 3.84 -15.85 1.75
C ASN A 16 2.45 -16.40 1.40
N LEU A 17 1.39 -15.57 1.44
CA LEU A 17 0.06 -15.95 0.94
C LEU A 17 0.03 -16.07 -0.59
N LEU A 18 0.98 -15.44 -1.28
CA LEU A 18 1.13 -15.51 -2.72
C LEU A 18 2.01 -16.72 -3.06
N ALA A 19 1.37 -17.83 -3.46
CA ALA A 19 2.05 -19.07 -3.77
C ALA A 19 3.20 -18.88 -4.78
N ALA A 20 4.41 -19.30 -4.39
CA ALA A 20 5.63 -19.14 -5.19
C ALA A 20 5.59 -19.89 -6.53
N SER A 21 4.67 -20.84 -6.73
CA SER A 21 4.43 -21.48 -8.03
C SER A 21 3.80 -20.53 -9.04
N ASN A 22 3.02 -19.55 -8.58
CA ASN A 22 2.23 -18.65 -9.41
C ASN A 22 2.83 -17.24 -9.51
N TYR A 23 3.58 -16.81 -8.50
CA TYR A 23 4.01 -15.42 -8.35
C TYR A 23 5.53 -15.30 -8.12
N LYS A 24 6.16 -14.39 -8.86
CA LYS A 24 7.53 -13.94 -8.64
C LYS A 24 7.50 -12.55 -8.02
N ILE A 25 8.01 -12.42 -6.79
CA ILE A 25 7.98 -11.18 -6.02
C ILE A 25 9.41 -10.65 -5.89
N ALA A 26 9.64 -9.39 -6.25
CA ALA A 26 10.92 -8.72 -6.05
C ALA A 26 10.76 -7.20 -6.05
N THR A 27 11.74 -6.49 -5.49
CA THR A 27 11.78 -5.01 -5.50
C THR A 27 12.17 -4.46 -6.87
N GLU A 28 13.04 -5.16 -7.59
CA GLU A 28 13.47 -4.78 -8.94
C GLU A 28 12.95 -5.78 -9.97
N LEU A 29 11.88 -5.39 -10.67
CA LEU A 29 11.30 -6.11 -11.79
C LEU A 29 11.02 -5.14 -12.93
N ALA A 30 11.47 -5.51 -14.13
CA ALA A 30 11.03 -4.87 -15.37
C ALA A 30 9.61 -5.34 -15.71
N ASP A 31 8.77 -4.39 -16.11
CA ASP A 31 7.40 -4.60 -16.56
C ASP A 31 6.56 -5.53 -15.64
N PRO A 32 6.38 -5.19 -14.35
CA PRO A 32 5.57 -6.00 -13.43
C PRO A 32 4.11 -6.06 -13.87
N ASP A 33 3.48 -7.22 -13.65
CA ASP A 33 2.03 -7.42 -13.79
C ASP A 33 1.24 -6.78 -12.65
N ALA A 34 1.86 -6.67 -11.46
CA ALA A 34 1.25 -6.09 -10.28
C ALA A 34 2.27 -5.30 -9.46
N ILE A 35 1.78 -4.28 -8.76
CA ILE A 35 2.56 -3.52 -7.77
C ILE A 35 1.91 -3.68 -6.39
N LEU A 36 2.72 -4.01 -5.39
CA LEU A 36 2.33 -3.92 -3.97
C LEU A 36 3.11 -2.79 -3.31
N LEU A 37 2.40 -1.87 -2.65
CA LEU A 37 3.05 -0.73 -1.99
C LEU A 37 2.48 -0.42 -0.62
N ARG A 38 3.21 0.40 0.16
CA ARG A 38 2.68 1.04 1.38
C ARG A 38 2.58 2.55 1.18
N SER A 39 3.63 3.29 1.53
CA SER A 39 3.69 4.75 1.54
C SER A 39 4.40 5.35 0.32
N PHE A 40 4.93 4.54 -0.59
CA PHE A 40 5.63 4.99 -1.79
C PHE A 40 4.79 5.93 -2.65
N LYS A 41 5.37 7.05 -3.11
CA LYS A 41 4.72 8.03 -3.97
C LYS A 41 4.84 7.59 -5.44
N MET A 42 3.75 7.15 -6.04
CA MET A 42 3.71 6.65 -7.42
C MET A 42 3.41 7.72 -8.48
N HIS A 43 3.12 8.97 -8.06
CA HIS A 43 2.67 10.02 -8.98
C HIS A 43 3.68 10.31 -10.10
N ASP A 44 4.97 10.25 -9.77
CA ASP A 44 6.07 10.54 -10.69
C ASP A 44 6.56 9.27 -11.42
N MET A 45 5.95 8.12 -11.16
CA MET A 45 6.36 6.83 -11.71
C MET A 45 5.70 6.59 -13.09
N ALA A 46 6.50 6.06 -14.02
CA ALA A 46 5.98 5.51 -15.26
C ALA A 46 5.20 4.21 -14.96
N LEU A 47 3.97 4.13 -15.47
CA LEU A 47 3.17 2.90 -15.43
C LEU A 47 3.40 2.19 -16.76
N ASN A 48 3.84 0.94 -16.71
CA ASN A 48 4.01 0.12 -17.90
C ASN A 48 2.64 -0.39 -18.41
N SER A 49 2.58 -0.83 -19.65
CA SER A 49 1.34 -1.34 -20.28
C SER A 49 0.91 -2.73 -19.84
N ALA A 50 1.79 -3.51 -19.22
CA ALA A 50 1.51 -4.86 -18.71
C ALA A 50 0.93 -4.85 -17.28
N LEU A 51 0.96 -3.70 -16.59
CA LEU A 51 0.50 -3.53 -15.22
C LEU A 51 -1.02 -3.69 -15.16
N LYS A 52 -1.49 -4.64 -14.36
CA LYS A 52 -2.92 -4.98 -14.22
C LYS A 52 -3.52 -4.46 -12.92
N VAL A 53 -2.72 -4.47 -11.85
CA VAL A 53 -3.22 -4.14 -10.50
C VAL A 53 -2.18 -3.45 -9.64
N VAL A 54 -2.63 -2.51 -8.82
CA VAL A 54 -1.85 -1.85 -7.77
C VAL A 54 -2.55 -2.08 -6.44
N GLY A 55 -1.92 -2.83 -5.53
CA GLY A 55 -2.43 -3.09 -4.19
C GLY A 55 -1.68 -2.27 -3.14
N ARG A 56 -2.40 -1.50 -2.33
CA ARG A 56 -1.83 -0.80 -1.19
C ARG A 56 -2.06 -1.54 0.12
N ALA A 57 -0.98 -1.83 0.83
CA ALA A 57 -0.97 -2.27 2.22
C ALA A 57 -1.29 -1.09 3.15
N GLY A 58 -2.55 -0.64 3.14
CA GLY A 58 -3.07 0.45 3.96
C GLY A 58 -4.39 0.98 3.41
N ALA A 59 -5.10 1.79 4.20
CA ALA A 59 -6.43 2.26 3.86
C ALA A 59 -6.46 3.44 2.86
N GLY A 60 -5.58 4.43 3.00
CA GLY A 60 -5.56 5.59 2.09
C GLY A 60 -5.07 5.22 0.68
N VAL A 61 -5.29 6.09 -0.31
CA VAL A 61 -4.75 5.92 -1.68
C VAL A 61 -4.05 7.16 -2.25
N ASN A 62 -3.84 8.19 -1.42
CA ASN A 62 -3.30 9.50 -1.81
C ASN A 62 -1.92 9.47 -2.49
N ASN A 63 -1.21 8.34 -2.43
CA ASN A 63 0.10 8.17 -3.03
C ASN A 63 0.07 7.51 -4.42
N ILE A 64 -1.10 7.04 -4.86
CA ILE A 64 -1.33 6.37 -6.15
C ILE A 64 -2.00 7.36 -7.11
N PRO A 65 -1.52 7.51 -8.37
CA PRO A 65 -2.17 8.35 -9.37
C PRO A 65 -3.44 7.67 -9.91
N ILE A 66 -4.52 7.66 -9.11
CA ILE A 66 -5.77 6.92 -9.40
C ILE A 66 -6.31 7.23 -10.80
N ALA A 67 -6.37 8.50 -11.19
CA ALA A 67 -6.87 8.89 -12.51
C ALA A 67 -6.06 8.27 -13.67
N LYS A 68 -4.73 8.23 -13.53
CA LYS A 68 -3.83 7.61 -14.52
C LYS A 68 -4.04 6.09 -14.57
N CYS A 69 -4.16 5.45 -13.40
CA CYS A 69 -4.46 4.03 -13.31
C CYS A 69 -5.80 3.69 -13.98
N SER A 70 -6.86 4.43 -13.66
CA SER A 70 -8.19 4.23 -14.23
C SER A 70 -8.21 4.43 -15.75
N ALA A 71 -7.53 5.46 -16.27
CA ALA A 71 -7.44 5.70 -17.71
C ALA A 71 -6.72 4.57 -18.47
N GLN A 72 -5.84 3.82 -17.79
CA GLN A 72 -5.12 2.67 -18.35
C GLN A 72 -5.79 1.32 -18.03
N GLY A 73 -6.95 1.30 -17.38
CA GLY A 73 -7.65 0.08 -16.99
C GLY A 73 -6.98 -0.68 -15.84
N ILE A 74 -6.12 -0.03 -15.07
CA ILE A 74 -5.37 -0.62 -13.96
C ILE A 74 -6.23 -0.57 -12.69
N VAL A 75 -6.47 -1.73 -12.09
CA VAL A 75 -7.27 -1.83 -10.86
C VAL A 75 -6.44 -1.38 -9.66
N VAL A 76 -7.02 -0.55 -8.79
CA VAL A 76 -6.38 -0.14 -7.53
C VAL A 76 -7.14 -0.76 -6.36
N MET A 77 -6.41 -1.45 -5.49
CA MET A 77 -6.93 -2.08 -4.28
C MET A 77 -6.25 -1.48 -3.04
N ASN A 78 -7.00 -1.37 -1.94
CA ASN A 78 -6.52 -0.90 -0.64
C ASN A 78 -7.09 -1.80 0.48
N THR A 79 -6.72 -1.51 1.72
CA THR A 79 -7.19 -2.27 2.90
C THR A 79 -8.00 -1.36 3.85
N PRO A 80 -9.25 -0.99 3.48
CA PRO A 80 -10.08 -0.14 4.33
C PRO A 80 -10.31 -0.82 5.69
N GLY A 81 -10.25 -0.02 6.76
CA GLY A 81 -10.46 -0.51 8.12
C GLY A 81 -9.28 -1.26 8.76
N ALA A 82 -8.26 -1.69 8.00
CA ALA A 82 -7.17 -2.52 8.52
C ALA A 82 -6.40 -1.89 9.69
N ASN A 83 -6.28 -0.56 9.72
CA ASN A 83 -5.64 0.18 10.80
C ASN A 83 -6.63 0.95 11.69
N ALA A 84 -7.94 0.79 11.51
CA ALA A 84 -8.94 1.60 12.22
C ALA A 84 -8.87 1.43 13.74
N ASN A 85 -8.59 0.21 14.22
CA ASN A 85 -8.45 -0.06 15.65
C ASN A 85 -7.22 0.62 16.27
N ALA A 86 -6.06 0.54 15.60
CA ALA A 86 -4.87 1.24 16.06
C ALA A 86 -5.07 2.77 16.06
N VAL A 87 -5.75 3.30 15.04
CA VAL A 87 -6.05 4.73 14.95
C VAL A 87 -6.98 5.20 16.07
N LYS A 88 -8.07 4.49 16.35
CA LYS A 88 -8.99 4.90 17.44
C LYS A 88 -8.32 4.85 18.82
N GLU A 89 -7.46 3.86 19.05
CA GLU A 89 -6.67 3.78 20.30
C GLU A 89 -5.73 4.97 20.44
N LEU A 90 -5.00 5.32 19.37
CA LEU A 90 -4.11 6.48 19.36
C LEU A 90 -4.87 7.79 19.55
N VAL A 91 -6.05 7.94 18.96
CA VAL A 91 -6.91 9.12 19.14
C VAL A 91 -7.36 9.27 20.59
N LEU A 92 -7.84 8.19 21.23
CA LEU A 92 -8.23 8.23 22.64
C LEU A 92 -7.04 8.54 23.54
N ALA A 93 -5.87 7.93 23.29
CA ALA A 93 -4.65 8.24 24.03
C ALA A 93 -4.26 9.72 23.90
N ALA A 94 -4.26 10.26 22.68
CA ALA A 94 -3.95 11.66 22.43
C ALA A 94 -4.92 12.61 23.15
N LEU A 95 -6.23 12.27 23.18
CA LEU A 95 -7.24 13.04 23.90
C LEU A 95 -6.94 13.13 25.40
N PHE A 96 -6.60 11.99 26.04
CA PHE A 96 -6.26 11.98 27.46
C PHE A 96 -4.97 12.73 27.77
N LEU A 97 -3.94 12.57 26.94
CA LEU A 97 -2.66 13.26 27.08
C LEU A 97 -2.83 14.78 27.02
N ALA A 98 -3.65 15.26 26.06
CA ALA A 98 -3.96 16.68 25.91
C ALA A 98 -4.81 17.22 27.07
N ALA A 99 -5.88 16.51 27.44
CA ALA A 99 -6.79 16.94 28.52
C ALA A 99 -6.09 17.06 29.89
N ARG A 100 -5.07 16.23 30.12
CA ARG A 100 -4.28 16.22 31.36
C ARG A 100 -3.01 17.06 31.28
N LYS A 101 -2.76 17.74 30.16
CA LYS A 101 -1.54 18.53 29.90
C LYS A 101 -0.26 17.75 30.22
N ILE A 102 -0.24 16.47 29.85
CA ILE A 102 0.92 15.60 30.12
C ILE A 102 2.08 15.92 29.16
N LEU A 103 1.77 16.37 27.95
CA LEU A 103 2.74 16.69 26.90
C LEU A 103 2.84 18.17 26.57
N ALA A 104 1.93 19.00 27.09
CA ALA A 104 1.91 20.43 26.85
C ALA A 104 2.41 21.14 28.11
N GLU A 105 3.56 21.82 28.02
CA GLU A 105 3.99 22.82 29.00
C GLU A 105 3.00 23.99 29.06
#